data_AF-A0A522N592-F1
#
_entry.id   AF-A0A522N592-F1
#
_cell.length_a   1.000
_cell.length_b   1.000
_cell.length_c   1.000
_cell.angle_alpha   90.00
_cell.angle_beta   90.00
_cell.angle_gamma   90.00
#
_symmetry.space_group_name_H-M   'P 1'
#
loop_
_entity.id
_entity.type
_entity.pdbx_description
1 polymer ?
#
loop_
_entity_poly.entity_id
_entity_poly.type
_entity_poly.pdbx_seq_one_letter_code
_entity_poly.pdbx_strand_id
1 'polypeptide(L)' 'MSERLELPLRDQRALAKVLAALTRTGCTATSVRASFGDSYSAVITIEGPALNLRRLSALITRLLSTHQEEYR' A
#
# COMPACT_ATOMS: atom_id res chain seq x y z
N MET A 1 -14.71 4.24 -8.14
CA MET A 1 -14.58 3.02 -7.31
C MET A 1 -13.56 3.35 -6.24
N SER A 2 -13.93 3.17 -4.98
CA SER A 2 -13.03 3.32 -3.85
C SER A 2 -12.69 1.95 -3.28
N GLU A 3 -11.43 1.71 -2.98
CA GLU A 3 -10.92 0.48 -2.37
C GLU A 3 -10.17 0.83 -1.11
N ARG A 4 -10.43 0.08 -0.04
CA ARG A 4 -9.73 0.21 1.23
C ARG A 4 -8.67 -0.88 1.28
N LEU A 5 -7.41 -0.47 1.41
CA LEU A 5 -6.27 -1.35 1.48
C LEU A 5 -5.66 -1.26 2.88
N GLU A 6 -5.57 -2.40 3.57
CA GLU A 6 -4.96 -2.51 4.90
C GLU A 6 -3.61 -3.20 4.75
N LEU A 7 -2.56 -2.49 5.15
CA LEU A 7 -1.18 -2.86 4.90
C LEU A 7 -0.46 -3.01 6.24
N PRO A 8 0.03 -4.21 6.58
CA PRO A 8 1.00 -4.37 7.65
C PRO A 8 2.32 -3.80 7.16
N LEU A 9 2.55 -2.53 7.44
CA LEU A 9 3.81 -1.89 7.11
C LEU A 9 4.81 -2.27 8.18
N ARG A 10 6.01 -2.70 7.83
CA ARG A 10 7.08 -2.85 8.83
C ARG A 10 7.86 -1.57 9.07
N ASP A 11 7.79 -0.65 8.10
CA ASP A 11 8.55 0.59 8.08
C ASP A 11 7.82 1.72 7.33
N GLN A 12 8.14 2.95 7.69
CA GLN A 12 7.69 4.16 6.97
C GLN A 12 8.10 4.14 5.48
N ARG A 13 9.21 3.47 5.15
CA ARG A 13 9.64 3.26 3.75
C ARG A 13 8.65 2.44 2.93
N ALA A 14 7.96 1.48 3.55
CA ALA A 14 6.94 0.69 2.86
C ALA A 14 5.74 1.57 2.46
N LEU A 15 5.32 2.50 3.32
CA LEU A 15 4.28 3.48 2.98
C LEU A 15 4.68 4.34 1.77
N ALA A 16 5.91 4.85 1.77
CA ALA A 16 6.41 5.68 0.67
C ALA A 16 6.43 4.92 -0.67
N LYS A 17 6.81 3.63 -0.67
CA LYS A 17 6.77 2.79 -1.87
C LYS A 17 5.33 2.59 -2.36
N VAL A 18 4.37 2.41 -1.45
CA VAL A 18 2.95 2.26 -1.79
C VAL A 18 2.38 3.54 -2.39
N LEU A 19 2.67 4.69 -1.80
CA LEU A 19 2.27 6.00 -2.34
C LEU A 19 2.90 6.26 -3.72
N ALA A 20 4.17 5.88 -3.93
CA ALA A 20 4.79 5.98 -5.24
C ALA A 20 4.13 5.05 -6.28
N ALA A 21 3.74 3.84 -5.88
CA ALA A 21 3.02 2.91 -6.74
C ALA A 21 1.64 3.46 -7.14
N LEU A 22 0.93 4.11 -6.21
CA LEU A 22 -0.35 4.79 -6.45
C LEU A 22 -0.24 5.85 -7.54
N THR A 23 0.75 6.74 -7.42
CA THR A 23 1.01 7.77 -8.44
C THR A 23 1.31 7.15 -9.81
N ARG A 24 2.03 6.02 -9.83
CA ARG A 24 2.44 5.34 -11.07
C ARG A 24 1.30 4.62 -11.79
N THR A 25 0.29 4.15 -11.06
CA THR A 25 -0.91 3.50 -11.64
C THR A 25 -2.02 4.50 -11.96
N GLY A 26 -1.84 5.79 -11.68
CA GLY A 26 -2.89 6.80 -11.84
C GLY A 26 -4.05 6.60 -10.85
N CYS A 27 -3.75 6.04 -9.67
CA CYS A 27 -4.70 5.92 -8.56
C CYS A 27 -4.42 7.02 -7.54
N THR A 28 -5.48 7.54 -6.91
CA THR A 28 -5.36 8.62 -5.94
C THR A 28 -5.65 8.07 -4.55
N ALA A 29 -4.76 8.30 -3.59
CA ALA A 29 -5.08 8.04 -2.18
C ALA A 29 -5.92 9.20 -1.64
N THR A 30 -7.13 8.92 -1.18
CA THR A 30 -8.03 9.91 -0.59
C THR A 30 -7.96 9.96 0.93
N SER A 31 -7.51 8.87 1.55
CA SER A 31 -7.28 8.83 2.99
C SER A 31 -6.13 7.89 3.31
N VAL A 32 -5.25 8.33 4.22
CA VAL A 32 -4.15 7.51 4.75
C VAL A 32 -4.23 7.60 6.26
N ARG A 33 -4.49 6.48 6.94
CA ARG A 33 -4.31 6.34 8.38
C ARG A 33 -3.16 5.39 8.63
N ALA A 34 -2.11 5.87 9.27
CA ALA A 34 -1.03 5.02 9.72
C ALA A 34 -1.03 4.98 11.25
N SER A 35 -1.01 3.78 11.80
CA SER A 35 -0.81 3.51 13.22
C SER A 35 0.62 3.05 13.44
N PHE A 36 1.35 3.85 14.21
CA PHE A 36 2.72 3.59 14.62
C PHE A 36 2.69 3.27 16.12
N GLY A 37 2.78 1.99 16.47
CA GLY A 37 2.70 1.47 17.84
C GLY A 37 3.34 0.09 17.92
N ASP A 38 2.81 -0.82 18.75
CA ASP A 38 3.28 -2.21 18.88
C ASP A 38 3.28 -3.00 17.56
N SER A 39 2.42 -2.59 16.62
CA SER A 39 2.39 -3.11 15.26
C SER A 39 2.17 -1.96 14.28
N TYR A 40 3.09 -1.80 13.35
CA TYR A 40 3.01 -0.80 12.31
C TYR A 40 1.96 -1.24 11.28
N SER A 41 0.93 -0.43 11.10
CA SER A 41 -0.15 -0.71 10.14
C SER A 41 -0.60 0.57 9.46
N ALA A 42 -0.96 0.48 8.18
CA ALA A 42 -1.58 1.58 7.47
C ALA A 42 -2.81 1.14 6.72
N VAL A 43 -3.84 1.96 6.83
CA VAL A 43 -5.08 1.87 6.08
C VAL A 43 -5.07 2.99 5.06
N ILE A 44 -5.15 2.63 3.78
CA ILE A 44 -5.17 3.58 2.68
C ILE A 44 -6.48 3.40 1.93
N THR A 45 -7.24 4.48 1.80
CA THR A 45 -8.42 4.54 0.91
C THR A 45 -7.97 5.10 -0.43
N ILE A 46 -8.26 4.35 -1.48
CA ILE A 46 -7.75 4.60 -2.82
C ILE A 46 -8.94 4.75 -3.75
N GLU A 47 -8.93 5.80 -4.57
CA GLU A 47 -9.90 5.99 -5.64
C GLU A 47 -9.23 5.86 -7.00
N GLY A 48 -9.91 5.16 -7.91
CA GLY A 48 -9.46 5.04 -9.28
C GLY A 48 -10.25 4.03 -10.10
N PRO A 49 -9.81 3.76 -11.34
CA PRO A 49 -10.38 2.73 -12.19
C PRO A 49 -10.13 1.34 -11.60
N ALA A 50 -11.13 0.45 -11.65
CA ALA A 50 -11.02 -0.92 -11.09
C ALA A 50 -9.84 -1.74 -11.66
N LEU A 51 -9.51 -1.54 -12.95
CA LEU A 51 -8.35 -2.14 -13.60
C LEU A 51 -7.01 -1.72 -12.94
N ASN A 52 -6.92 -0.46 -12.51
CA ASN A 52 -5.71 0.07 -11.88
C ASN A 52 -5.62 -0.35 -10.42
N LEU A 53 -6.74 -0.44 -9.70
CA LEU A 53 -6.81 -0.96 -8.33
C LEU A 53 -6.31 -2.41 -8.23
N ARG A 54 -6.73 -3.29 -9.17
CA ARG A 54 -6.19 -4.67 -9.24
C ARG A 54 -4.68 -4.73 -9.50
N ARG A 55 -4.17 -3.87 -10.39
CA ARG A 55 -2.72 -3.80 -10.63
C ARG A 55 -1.97 -3.29 -9.42
N LEU A 56 -2.54 -2.28 -8.75
CA LEU A 56 -1.97 -1.67 -7.56
C LEU A 56 -1.89 -2.66 -6.41
N SER A 57 -2.98 -3.35 -6.08
CA SER A 57 -3.01 -4.37 -5.03
C SER A 57 -1.94 -5.44 -5.27
N ALA A 58 -1.83 -5.96 -6.50
CA ALA A 58 -0.77 -6.92 -6.86
C ALA A 58 0.65 -6.36 -6.70
N LEU A 59 0.90 -5.10 -7.08
CA LEU A 59 2.19 -4.43 -6.88
C LEU A 59 2.52 -4.29 -5.39
N ILE A 60 1.54 -3.92 -4.57
CA ILE A 60 1.70 -3.72 -3.13
C ILE A 60 1.95 -5.06 -2.44
N THR A 61 1.19 -6.11 -2.77
CA THR A 61 1.43 -7.47 -2.26
C THR A 61 2.84 -7.94 -2.62
N ARG A 62 3.29 -7.70 -3.85
CA ARG A 62 4.67 -8.03 -4.26
C ARG A 62 5.71 -7.25 -3.47
N LEU A 63 5.54 -5.93 -3.34
CA LEU A 63 6.41 -5.06 -2.55
C LEU A 63 6.52 -5.50 -1.09
N LEU A 64 5.42 -5.91 -0.47
CA LEU A 64 5.40 -6.39 0.91
C LEU A 64 5.96 -7.82 1.05
N SER A 65 5.76 -8.68 0.04
CA SER A 65 6.28 -10.06 0.04
C SER A 65 7.80 -10.10 -0.16
N THR A 66 8.36 -9.23 -1.02
CA THR A 66 9.83 -9.17 -1.21
C THR A 66 10.56 -8.78 0.08
N HIS A 67 9.93 -7.99 0.95
CA HIS A 67 10.47 -7.67 2.27
C HIS A 67 10.34 -8.78 3.33
N GLN A 68 9.67 -9.91 3.02
CA GLN A 68 9.66 -11.09 3.90
C GLN A 68 10.84 -12.02 3.64
N GLU A 69 11.45 -12.00 2.45
CA GLU A 69 12.55 -12.90 2.10
C GLU A 69 13.95 -12.38 2.52
N GLU A 70 14.12 -11.07 2.75
CA GLU A 70 15.43 -10.49 3.14
C GLU A 70 15.80 -10.69 4.63
N TYR A 71 15.01 -11.42 5.41
CA TYR A 71 15.28 -11.72 6.84
C TYR A 71 15.08 -13.21 7.16
N ARG A 72 15.75 -14.10 6.41
CA ARG A 72 15.94 -15.50 6.80
C ARG A 72 17.41 -15.81 7.06
#